data_AF-A0A9D1WWB2-F1
#
_entry.id   AF-A0A9D1WWB2-F1
#
_cell.length_a   1.000
_cell.length_b   1.000
_cell.length_c   1.000
_cell.angle_alpha   90.00
_cell.angle_beta   90.00
_cell.angle_gamma   90.00
#
_symmetry.space_group_name_H-M   'P 1'
#
loop_
_entity.id
_entity.type
_entity.pdbx_description
1 polymer ?
#
loop_
_entity_poly.entity_id
_entity_poly.type
_entity_poly.pdbx_seq_one_letter_code
_entity_poly.pdbx_strand_id
1 'polypeptide(L)'
;MSDDLISRKAVLDYLKEQNNNLLKEKQKNGFVVSTEACRGMESALIAFRSFILSQPTAFDKEKVAEELRGQIELISYNPMTVGRYIKKDRAIKIVEKGGIE
;
A
#
# COMPACT_ATOMS: atom_id res chain seq x y z
N MET A 1 -15.88 -10.35 12.11
CA MET A 1 -14.81 -9.34 12.30
C MET A 1 -14.41 -8.89 10.91
N SER A 2 -14.39 -7.58 10.66
CA SER A 2 -13.86 -7.06 9.40
C SER A 2 -12.36 -7.15 9.50
N ASP A 3 -11.72 -8.03 8.73
CA ASP A 3 -10.27 -7.98 8.52
C ASP A 3 -10.00 -6.78 7.63
N ASP A 4 -10.01 -5.58 8.23
CA ASP A 4 -9.66 -4.34 7.55
C ASP A 4 -8.17 -4.41 7.19
N LEU A 5 -7.88 -4.94 6.00
CA LEU A 5 -6.53 -5.12 5.51
C LEU A 5 -5.84 -3.75 5.40
N ILE A 6 -4.79 -3.56 6.20
CA ILE A 6 -3.98 -2.34 6.13
C ILE A 6 -3.19 -2.35 4.81
N SER A 7 -3.28 -1.24 4.07
CA SER A 7 -2.53 -1.08 2.81
C SER A 7 -1.03 -1.20 3.04
N ARG A 8 -0.41 -2.20 2.39
CA ARG A 8 1.05 -2.39 2.38
C ARG A 8 1.79 -1.10 2.01
N LYS A 9 1.23 -0.32 1.08
CA LYS A 9 1.79 0.97 0.66
C LYS A 9 1.78 1.97 1.81
N ALA A 10 0.66 2.12 2.51
CA ALA A 10 0.56 3.05 3.64
C ALA A 10 1.57 2.71 4.75
N VAL A 11 1.77 1.41 5.05
CA VAL A 11 2.77 0.98 6.03
C VAL A 11 4.19 1.30 5.57
N LEU A 12 4.52 1.03 4.31
CA LEU A 12 5.85 1.32 3.77
C LEU A 12 6.15 2.83 3.71
N ASP A 13 5.15 3.65 3.36
CA ASP A 13 5.27 5.12 3.35
C ASP A 13 5.51 5.64 4.76
N TYR A 14 4.78 5.13 5.76
CA TYR A 14 5.00 5.45 7.16
C TYR A 14 6.41 5.07 7.64
N LEU A 15 6.89 3.85 7.35
CA LEU A 15 8.24 3.42 7.73
C LEU A 15 9.33 4.30 7.08
N LYS A 16 9.12 4.74 5.85
CA LYS A 16 10.02 5.66 5.15
C LYS A 16 10.05 7.03 5.84
N GLU A 17 8.89 7.53 6.26
CA GLU A 17 8.79 8.78 7.03
C GLU A 17 9.54 8.68 8.37
N GLN A 18 9.35 7.58 9.11
CA GLN A 18 10.06 7.35 10.38
C GLN A 18 11.58 7.34 10.18
N ASN A 19 12.06 6.69 9.12
CA ASN A 19 13.48 6.67 8.80
C ASN A 19 14.01 8.08 8.48
N ASN A 20 13.25 8.88 7.74
CA ASN A 20 13.63 10.27 7.44
C ASN A 20 13.65 11.15 8.70
N ASN A 21 12.70 10.96 9.61
CA ASN A 21 12.65 11.69 10.87
C ASN A 21 13.85 11.35 11.75
N LEU A 22 14.23 10.07 11.82
CA LEU A 22 15.43 9.65 12.53
C LEU A 22 16.71 10.28 11.96
N LEU A 23 16.84 10.37 10.63
CA LEU A 23 17.96 11.04 9.97
C LEU A 23 18.00 12.55 10.28
N LYS A 24 16.85 13.22 10.28
CA LYS A 24 16.75 14.64 10.63
C LYS A 24 17.16 14.90 12.08
N GLU A 25 16.72 14.07 13.02
CA GLU A 25 17.09 14.20 14.43
C GLU A 25 18.60 14.00 14.66
N LYS A 26 19.22 13.03 13.94
CA LYS A 26 20.68 12.85 13.95
C LYS A 26 21.44 14.09 13.47
N GLN A 27 20.92 14.75 12.43
CA GLN A 27 21.53 15.97 11.88
C GLN A 27 21.35 17.19 12.78
N LYS A 28 20.18 17.33 13.42
CA LYS A 28 19.82 18.50 14.23
C LYS A 28 20.52 18.54 15.58
N ASN A 29 20.53 17.41 16.30
CA ASN A 29 21.02 17.39 17.67
C ASN A 29 22.48 16.95 17.76
N GLY A 30 23.10 16.48 16.67
CA GLY A 30 24.27 15.60 16.77
C GLY A 30 23.88 14.26 17.40
N PHE A 31 24.84 13.34 17.60
CA PHE A 31 24.61 12.05 18.26
C PHE A 31 24.31 12.21 19.78
N VAL A 32 23.24 12.93 20.14
CA VAL A 32 22.81 13.18 21.53
C VAL A 32 21.94 12.04 22.07
N VAL A 33 21.32 11.26 21.18
CA VAL A 33 20.75 9.94 21.51
C VAL A 33 21.92 8.95 21.54
N SER A 34 21.99 8.06 22.54
CA SER A 34 23.05 7.05 22.60
C SER A 34 23.14 6.33 21.24
N THR A 35 24.36 6.17 20.74
CA THR A 35 24.63 5.51 19.44
C THR A 35 23.90 4.17 19.33
N GLU A 36 23.74 3.47 20.46
CA GLU A 36 23.01 2.20 20.59
C GLU A 36 21.51 2.33 20.39
N ALA A 37 20.84 3.32 21.01
CA ALA A 37 19.40 3.50 20.84
C ALA A 37 19.04 3.88 19.39
N CYS A 38 19.82 4.77 18.76
CA CYS A 38 19.66 5.09 17.34
C CYS A 38 19.88 3.87 16.43
N ARG A 39 20.92 3.06 16.68
CA ARG A 39 21.18 1.82 15.93
C ARG A 39 20.07 0.79 16.10
N GLY A 40 19.50 0.68 17.30
CA GLY A 40 18.36 -0.19 17.58
C GLY A 40 17.12 0.20 16.77
N MET A 41 16.80 1.50 16.72
CA MET A 41 15.69 2.02 15.92
C MET A 41 15.89 1.81 14.42
N GLU A 42 17.08 2.07 13.89
CA GLU A 42 17.41 1.78 12.48
C GLU A 42 17.25 0.30 12.15
N SER A 43 17.79 -0.57 13.01
CA SER A 43 17.69 -2.02 12.83
C SER A 43 16.23 -2.49 12.87
N ALA A 44 15.41 -1.94 13.76
CA ALA A 44 13.98 -2.24 13.83
C ALA A 44 13.24 -1.80 12.56
N LEU A 45 13.46 -0.57 12.09
CA LEU A 45 12.83 -0.07 10.85
C LEU A 45 13.21 -0.92 9.64
N ILE A 46 14.47 -1.33 9.53
CA ILE A 46 14.94 -2.24 8.48
C ILE A 46 14.28 -3.61 8.60
N ALA A 47 14.24 -4.20 9.80
CA ALA A 47 13.64 -5.50 10.03
C ALA A 47 12.14 -5.52 9.67
N PHE A 48 11.38 -4.51 10.11
CA PHE A 48 9.96 -4.37 9.76
C PHE A 48 9.74 -4.19 8.27
N ARG A 49 10.55 -3.37 7.60
CA ARG A 49 10.48 -3.20 6.15
C ARG A 49 10.73 -4.53 5.42
N SER A 50 11.76 -5.26 5.83
CA SER A 50 12.10 -6.57 5.23
C SER A 50 11.00 -7.60 5.45
N PHE A 51 10.40 -7.64 6.64
CA PHE A 51 9.26 -8.52 6.94
C PHE A 51 8.07 -8.23 6.02
N ILE A 52 7.70 -6.96 5.85
CA ILE A 52 6.57 -6.57 4.98
C ILE A 52 6.84 -6.94 3.52
N LEU A 53 8.08 -6.74 3.05
CA LEU A 53 8.48 -7.06 1.68
C LEU A 53 8.57 -8.57 1.42
N SER A 54 8.83 -9.38 2.45
CA SER A 54 8.84 -10.85 2.34
C SER A 54 7.44 -11.46 2.32
N GLN A 55 6.40 -10.72 2.75
CA GLN A 55 5.04 -11.22 2.68
C GLN A 55 4.56 -11.27 1.22
N PRO A 56 3.91 -12.37 0.78
CA PRO A 56 3.32 -12.45 -0.55
C PRO A 56 2.30 -11.33 -0.73
N THR A 57 2.26 -10.72 -1.92
CA THR A 57 1.12 -9.85 -2.28
C THR A 57 -0.12 -10.72 -2.43
N ALA A 58 -1.29 -10.21 -2.01
CA ALA A 58 -2.55 -10.95 -2.18
C ALA A 58 -2.87 -11.20 -3.67
N PHE A 59 -2.47 -10.25 -4.53
CA PHE A 59 -2.57 -10.36 -5.98
C PHE A 59 -1.49 -9.49 -6.66
N ASP A 60 -1.24 -9.75 -7.94
CA ASP A 60 -0.41 -8.92 -8.81
C ASP A 60 -1.29 -7.80 -9.39
N LYS A 61 -1.07 -6.58 -8.93
CA LYS A 61 -1.93 -5.43 -9.24
C LYS A 61 -1.90 -5.10 -10.72
N GLU A 62 -0.72 -5.15 -11.33
CA GLU A 62 -0.50 -4.88 -12.73
C GLU A 62 -1.22 -5.91 -13.60
N LYS A 63 -1.11 -7.21 -13.27
CA LYS A 63 -1.82 -8.28 -13.99
C LYS A 63 -3.33 -8.17 -13.84
N VAL A 64 -3.85 -7.91 -12.64
CA VAL A 64 -5.30 -7.74 -12.42
C VAL A 64 -5.82 -6.54 -13.21
N ALA A 65 -5.10 -5.43 -13.23
CA ALA A 65 -5.49 -4.25 -14.01
C ALA A 65 -5.44 -4.51 -15.53
N GLU A 66 -4.44 -5.25 -16.01
CA GLU A 66 -4.35 -5.67 -17.42
C GLU A 66 -5.52 -6.58 -17.81
N GLU A 67 -5.83 -7.58 -17.00
CA GLU A 67 -6.95 -8.49 -17.23
C GLU A 67 -8.28 -7.73 -17.27
N LEU A 68 -8.52 -6.81 -16.32
CA LEU A 68 -9.71 -5.96 -16.29
C LEU A 68 -9.82 -5.04 -17.52
N ARG A 69 -8.71 -4.50 -18.02
CA ARG A 69 -8.70 -3.68 -19.25
C ARG A 69 -8.99 -4.50 -20.49
N GLY A 70 -8.59 -5.78 -20.50
CA GLY A 70 -8.85 -6.73 -21.59
C GLY A 70 -10.28 -7.25 -21.64
N GLN A 71 -11.08 -7.11 -20.56
CA GLN A 71 -12.47 -7.55 -20.55
C GLN A 71 -13.38 -6.66 -21.42
N ILE A 72 -14.34 -7.29 -22.10
CA ILE A 72 -15.38 -6.60 -22.87
C ILE A 72 -16.24 -5.80 -21.89
N GLU A 73 -16.39 -4.50 -22.16
CA GLU A 73 -17.32 -3.66 -21.44
C GLU A 73 -18.72 -3.84 -22.01
N LEU A 74 -19.62 -4.43 -21.23
CA LEU A 74 -21.03 -4.51 -21.58
C LEU A 74 -21.62 -3.09 -21.55
N ILE A 75 -21.81 -2.49 -22.73
CA ILE A 75 -22.48 -1.20 -22.86
C ILE A 75 -23.99 -1.47 -22.94
N SER A 76 -24.71 -1.15 -21.86
CA SER A 76 -26.18 -1.22 -21.82
C SER A 76 -26.76 0.13 -22.25
N TYR A 77 -27.47 0.14 -23.39
CA TYR A 77 -27.97 1.37 -24.03
C TYR A 77 -29.41 1.76 -23.65
N ASN A 78 -30.11 0.99 -22.82
CA ASN A 78 -31.47 1.29 -22.38
C ASN A 78 -31.79 0.46 -21.11
N PRO A 79 -32.78 0.82 -20.26
CA PRO A 79 -32.77 0.48 -18.84
C PRO A 79 -33.07 -1.01 -18.62
N MET A 80 -32.06 -1.85 -18.73
CA MET A 80 -32.05 -3.22 -18.26
C MET A 80 -30.72 -3.41 -17.55
N THR A 81 -30.66 -3.84 -16.29
CA THR A 81 -31.52 -4.76 -15.55
C THR A 81 -31.30 -4.41 -14.06
N VAL A 82 -32.20 -4.78 -13.14
CA VAL A 82 -31.95 -4.58 -11.70
C VAL A 82 -30.71 -5.40 -11.32
N GLY A 83 -29.57 -4.74 -11.20
CA GLY A 83 -28.28 -5.37 -10.99
C GLY A 83 -27.29 -4.38 -10.40
N ARG A 84 -26.49 -4.83 -9.43
CA ARG A 84 -25.41 -4.03 -8.86
C ARG A 84 -24.19 -4.18 -9.76
N TYR A 85 -24.02 -3.27 -10.71
CA TYR A 85 -22.84 -3.24 -11.58
C TYR A 85 -21.77 -2.31 -10.99
N ILE A 86 -20.50 -2.72 -11.07
CA ILE A 86 -19.35 -1.85 -10.82
C ILE A 86 -18.83 -1.42 -12.18
N LYS A 87 -18.74 -0.11 -12.42
CA LYS A 87 -18.11 0.44 -13.64
C LYS A 87 -16.67 -0.08 -13.74
N LYS A 88 -16.24 -0.53 -14.92
CA LYS A 88 -14.90 -1.07 -15.15
C LYS A 88 -13.80 -0.12 -14.65
N ASP A 89 -13.94 1.16 -14.97
CA ASP A 89 -13.00 2.21 -14.50
C ASP A 89 -12.91 2.29 -12.97
N ARG A 90 -14.04 2.08 -12.27
CA ARG A 90 -14.06 2.05 -10.80
C ARG A 90 -13.33 0.83 -10.28
N ALA A 91 -13.52 -0.34 -10.88
CA ALA A 91 -12.81 -1.56 -10.48
C ALA A 91 -11.30 -1.41 -10.68
N ILE A 92 -10.86 -0.88 -11.83
CA ILE A 92 -9.45 -0.60 -12.11
C ILE A 92 -8.87 0.38 -11.07
N LYS A 93 -9.59 1.46 -10.74
CA LYS A 93 -9.14 2.44 -9.74
C LYS A 93 -8.96 1.83 -8.35
N ILE A 94 -9.86 0.94 -7.93
CA ILE A 94 -9.76 0.23 -6.64
C ILE A 94 -8.50 -0.64 -6.61
N VAL A 95 -8.25 -1.38 -7.70
CA VAL A 95 -7.05 -2.22 -7.85
C VAL A 95 -5.79 -1.35 -7.80
N GLU A 96 -5.74 -0.27 -8.59
CA GLU A 96 -4.58 0.65 -8.64
C GLU A 96 -4.26 1.31 -7.30
N LYS A 97 -5.28 1.64 -6.52
CA LYS A 97 -5.14 2.19 -5.16
C LYS A 97 -4.80 1.14 -4.11
N GLY A 98 -4.97 -0.14 -4.42
CA GLY A 98 -4.77 -1.25 -3.49
C GLY A 98 -5.91 -1.41 -2.47
N GLY A 99 -7.12 -0.94 -2.78
CA GLY A 99 -8.27 -1.02 -1.88
C GLY A 99 -9.34 0.06 -2.11
N ILE A 100 -10.37 0.02 -1.27
CA ILE A 100 -11.39 1.07 -1.15
C ILE A 100 -10.98 1.97 0.02
N GLU A 101 -11.00 3.28 -0.18
CA GLU A 101 -10.84 4.30 0.87
C GLU A 101 -12.18 4.62 1.52
#